data_AF-A0A4S8Q073-F1
#
_entry.id   AF-A0A4S8Q073-F1
#
_cell.length_a   1.000
_cell.length_b   1.000
_cell.length_c   1.000
_cell.angle_alpha   90.00
_cell.angle_beta   90.00
_cell.angle_gamma   90.00
#
_symmetry.space_group_name_H-M   'P 1'
#
loop_
_entity.id
_entity.type
_entity.pdbx_description
1 polymer ?
#
loop_
_entity_poly.entity_id
_entity_poly.type
_entity_poly.pdbx_seq_one_letter_code
_entity_poly.pdbx_strand_id
1 'polypeptide(L)'
;MNTSAKDAPQPGEGGFVFHGEVQTGVIGTGASANVGAIGENSRGLVFVGRDGAEERLFAKLLALVDELREAVAGHREALDDQLFETVESNLDELEESIEEMRPAAKIQMKLRTLETLLRPFDTLVGLITKLWELTQKSNT
;
A
#
# COMPACT_ATOMS: atom_id res chain seq x y z
N MET A 1 -14.59 -21.95 -40.40
CA MET A 1 -14.34 -21.89 -38.94
C MET A 1 -13.10 -21.04 -38.75
N ASN A 2 -13.28 -19.87 -38.14
CA ASN A 2 -12.30 -18.78 -38.10
C ASN A 2 -11.78 -18.68 -36.67
N THR A 3 -10.48 -18.90 -36.45
CA THR A 3 -9.83 -18.62 -35.16
C THR A 3 -8.64 -17.70 -35.42
N SER A 4 -8.94 -16.40 -35.52
CA SER A 4 -7.94 -15.36 -35.37
C SER A 4 -7.61 -15.21 -33.89
N ALA A 5 -6.45 -15.73 -33.48
CA ALA A 5 -5.73 -15.22 -32.32
C ALA A 5 -4.70 -14.21 -32.84
N LYS A 6 -5.19 -13.00 -33.13
CA LYS A 6 -4.36 -11.80 -33.23
C LYS A 6 -4.72 -10.94 -32.02
N ASP A 7 -3.71 -10.29 -31.46
CA ASP A 7 -3.79 -9.34 -30.33
C ASP A 7 -3.57 -9.94 -28.94
N ALA A 8 -2.46 -10.67 -28.78
CA ALA A 8 -1.70 -10.52 -27.54
C ALA A 8 -0.83 -9.26 -27.67
N PRO A 9 -0.99 -8.24 -26.83
CA PRO A 9 -0.14 -7.06 -26.86
C PRO A 9 1.32 -7.46 -26.65
N GLN A 10 2.20 -6.90 -27.48
CA GLN A 10 3.64 -7.14 -27.36
C GLN A 10 4.18 -6.46 -26.11
N PRO A 11 5.07 -7.14 -25.37
CA PRO A 11 5.75 -6.56 -24.23
C PRO A 11 6.63 -5.41 -24.71
N GLY A 12 6.26 -4.17 -24.40
CA GLY A 12 7.25 -3.15 -24.08
C GLY A 12 7.84 -3.43 -22.69
N GLU A 13 8.25 -4.67 -22.40
CA GLU A 13 8.29 -5.17 -21.02
C GLU A 13 9.59 -5.93 -20.77
N GLY A 14 10.56 -5.22 -20.17
CA GLY A 14 11.72 -5.80 -19.51
C GLY A 14 11.45 -6.15 -18.05
N GLY A 15 10.21 -6.51 -17.70
CA GLY A 15 9.79 -6.79 -16.34
C GLY A 15 8.89 -8.02 -16.28
N PHE A 16 9.04 -8.80 -15.21
CA PHE A 16 8.12 -9.88 -14.88
C PHE A 16 7.02 -9.31 -13.99
N VAL A 17 5.76 -9.45 -14.40
CA VAL A 17 4.61 -9.15 -13.55
C VAL A 17 4.22 -10.45 -12.84
N PHE A 18 4.48 -10.51 -11.54
CA PHE A 18 4.05 -11.64 -10.71
C PHE A 18 2.68 -11.33 -10.12
N HIS A 19 1.64 -12.04 -10.59
CA HIS A 19 0.34 -12.08 -9.94
C HIS A 19 0.30 -13.26 -8.96
N GLY A 20 0.93 -13.13 -7.80
CA GLY A 20 0.97 -14.18 -6.78
C GLY A 20 2.01 -13.94 -5.68
N GLU A 21 2.03 -14.83 -4.68
CA GLU A 21 3.04 -14.83 -3.62
C GLU A 21 4.40 -15.28 -4.19
N VAL A 22 5.43 -14.45 -4.06
CA VAL A 22 6.81 -14.78 -4.50
C VAL A 22 7.62 -15.20 -3.28
N GLN A 23 7.95 -16.49 -3.18
CA GLN A 23 8.84 -17.00 -2.16
C GLN A 23 10.27 -17.12 -2.72
N THR A 24 11.17 -16.26 -2.25
CA THR A 24 12.61 -16.33 -2.56
C THR A 24 13.38 -16.93 -1.39
N GLY A 25 14.02 -18.09 -1.61
CA GLY A 25 14.88 -18.76 -0.64
C GLY A 25 16.35 -18.65 -1.03
N VAL A 26 17.21 -18.41 -0.03
CA VAL A 26 18.67 -18.30 -0.21
C VAL A 26 19.34 -19.21 0.80
N ILE A 27 20.13 -20.20 0.33
CA ILE A 27 20.73 -21.23 1.19
C ILE A 27 22.24 -21.30 0.92
N GLY A 28 23.04 -21.24 1.99
CA GLY A 28 24.50 -21.40 1.95
C GLY A 28 25.27 -20.28 2.67
N THR A 29 26.50 -20.57 3.07
CA THR A 29 27.40 -19.57 3.70
C THR A 29 27.75 -18.47 2.69
N GLY A 30 27.44 -17.22 3.02
CA GLY A 30 27.72 -16.06 2.16
C GLY A 30 26.67 -15.77 1.09
N ALA A 31 25.52 -16.43 1.16
CA ALA A 31 24.45 -16.23 0.19
C ALA A 31 23.63 -14.97 0.53
N SER A 32 23.30 -14.18 -0.50
CA SER A 32 22.49 -12.96 -0.41
C SER A 32 21.40 -12.96 -1.50
N ALA A 33 20.27 -12.32 -1.23
CA ALA A 33 19.28 -11.98 -2.23
C ALA A 33 19.01 -10.49 -2.21
N ASN A 34 18.79 -9.94 -3.41
CA ASN A 34 18.24 -8.61 -3.58
C ASN A 34 16.80 -8.79 -4.06
N VAL A 35 15.84 -8.22 -3.35
CA VAL A 35 14.45 -8.12 -3.77
C VAL A 35 14.19 -6.63 -4.02
N GLY A 36 13.73 -6.31 -5.22
CA GLY A 36 13.39 -4.95 -5.61
C GLY A 36 12.06 -4.94 -6.36
N ALA A 37 11.25 -3.92 -6.12
CA ALA A 37 10.06 -3.64 -6.90
C ALA A 37 10.39 -2.52 -7.90
N ILE A 38 10.10 -2.73 -9.18
CA ILE A 38 10.48 -1.82 -10.27
C ILE A 38 9.21 -1.43 -11.04
N GLY A 39 8.90 -0.14 -11.03
CA GLY A 39 7.73 0.45 -11.71
C GLY A 39 7.16 1.62 -10.91
N GLU A 40 6.38 2.48 -11.57
CA GLU A 40 5.63 3.53 -10.89
C GLU A 40 4.64 2.89 -9.92
N ASN A 41 4.60 3.36 -8.67
CA ASN A 41 3.80 2.78 -7.58
C ASN A 41 4.13 1.31 -7.22
N SER A 42 5.31 0.80 -7.58
CA SER A 42 5.71 -0.58 -7.24
C SER A 42 6.31 -0.66 -5.83
N ARG A 43 5.76 -1.53 -4.96
CA ARG A 43 6.28 -1.80 -3.60
C ARG A 43 6.82 -3.21 -3.45
N GLY A 44 7.94 -3.33 -2.74
CA GLY A 44 8.58 -4.61 -2.40
C GLY A 44 8.63 -4.77 -0.88
N LEU A 45 8.05 -5.86 -0.38
CA LEU A 45 8.03 -6.18 1.05
C LEU A 45 8.82 -7.46 1.28
N VAL A 46 9.78 -7.41 2.22
CA VAL A 46 10.55 -8.58 2.64
C VAL A 46 10.32 -8.79 4.13
N PHE A 47 9.83 -9.96 4.49
CA PHE A 47 9.66 -10.37 5.88
C PHE A 47 10.66 -11.47 6.21
N VAL A 48 11.22 -11.42 7.42
CA VAL A 48 12.16 -12.44 7.92
C VAL A 48 11.60 -13.00 9.22
N GLY A 49 11.19 -14.28 9.20
CA GLY A 49 10.80 -15.04 10.40
C GLY A 49 9.51 -14.57 11.06
N ARG A 50 8.50 -14.14 10.30
CA ARG A 50 7.19 -13.70 10.83
C ARG A 50 6.09 -14.73 10.69
N ASP A 51 5.04 -14.52 11.48
CA ASP A 51 3.76 -15.19 11.26
C ASP A 51 3.10 -14.63 9.99
N GLY A 52 2.72 -15.52 9.08
CA GLY A 52 2.02 -15.16 7.85
C GLY A 52 0.67 -14.47 8.08
N ALA A 53 0.11 -14.51 9.29
CA ALA A 53 -1.05 -13.68 9.65
C ALA A 53 -0.69 -12.18 9.76
N GLU A 54 0.43 -11.85 10.39
CA GLU A 54 0.93 -10.47 10.52
C GLU A 54 1.35 -9.91 9.17
N GLU A 55 2.02 -10.70 8.34
CA GLU A 55 2.42 -10.31 6.98
C GLU A 55 1.21 -9.95 6.11
N ARG A 56 0.15 -10.76 6.17
CA ARG A 56 -1.10 -10.51 5.45
C ARG A 56 -1.83 -9.27 5.98
N LEU A 57 -1.77 -9.01 7.28
CA LEU A 57 -2.34 -7.81 7.86
C LEU A 57 -1.59 -6.56 7.38
N PHE A 58 -0.26 -6.63 7.35
CA PHE A 58 0.60 -5.55 6.88
C PHE A 58 0.37 -5.21 5.43
N ALA A 59 0.35 -6.22 4.55
CA ALA A 59 0.08 -6.04 3.14
C ALA A 59 -1.31 -5.40 2.91
N LYS A 60 -2.31 -5.77 3.71
CA LYS A 60 -3.65 -5.15 3.66
C LYS A 60 -3.66 -3.70 4.10
N LEU A 61 -2.88 -3.33 5.11
CA LEU A 61 -2.76 -1.93 5.55
C LEU A 61 -2.17 -1.07 4.44
N LEU A 62 -1.06 -1.51 3.82
CA LEU A 62 -0.42 -0.76 2.74
C LEU A 62 -1.30 -0.66 1.49
N ALA A 63 -2.00 -1.74 1.13
CA ALA A 63 -2.95 -1.72 0.02
C ALA A 63 -4.12 -0.73 0.25
N LEU A 64 -4.61 -0.60 1.49
CA LEU A 64 -5.65 0.39 1.82
C LEU A 64 -5.13 1.83 1.83
N VAL A 65 -3.85 2.04 2.15
CA VAL A 65 -3.22 3.37 2.00
C VAL A 65 -3.12 3.73 0.51
N ASP A 66 -2.79 2.78 -0.36
CA ASP A 66 -2.82 3.00 -1.82
C ASP A 66 -4.21 3.34 -2.32
N GLU A 67 -5.24 2.57 -1.93
CA GLU A 67 -6.63 2.86 -2.27
C GLU A 67 -7.05 4.25 -1.78
N LEU A 68 -6.60 4.67 -0.59
CA LEU A 68 -6.85 6.00 -0.07
C LEU A 68 -6.14 7.09 -0.88
N ARG A 69 -4.89 6.87 -1.30
CA ARG A 69 -4.14 7.83 -2.13
C ARG A 69 -4.79 7.99 -3.50
N GLU A 70 -5.18 6.88 -4.15
CA GLU A 70 -5.92 6.91 -5.41
C GLU A 70 -7.26 7.65 -5.28
N ALA A 71 -7.99 7.39 -4.19
CA ALA A 71 -9.26 8.07 -3.92
C ALA A 71 -9.07 9.58 -3.67
N VAL A 72 -8.03 9.98 -2.92
CA VAL A 72 -7.68 11.40 -2.71
C VAL A 72 -7.32 12.08 -4.04
N ALA A 73 -6.53 11.42 -4.88
CA ALA A 73 -6.20 11.92 -6.23
C ALA A 73 -7.46 12.09 -7.09
N GLY A 74 -8.43 11.17 -6.99
CA GLY A 74 -9.74 11.29 -7.64
C GLY A 74 -10.57 12.49 -7.17
N HIS A 75 -10.30 13.01 -5.97
CA HIS A 75 -10.93 14.21 -5.40
C HIS A 75 -10.09 15.48 -5.56
N ARG A 76 -8.99 15.46 -6.33
CA ARG A 76 -8.07 16.61 -6.49
C ARG A 76 -8.77 17.90 -6.88
N GLU A 77 -9.75 17.87 -7.79
CA GLU A 77 -10.48 19.08 -8.22
C GLU A 77 -11.43 19.64 -7.15
N ALA A 78 -11.83 18.81 -6.18
CA ALA A 78 -12.72 19.19 -5.09
C ALA A 78 -11.97 19.62 -3.82
N LEU A 79 -10.67 19.34 -3.75
CA LEU A 79 -9.78 19.76 -2.66
C LEU A 79 -9.08 21.05 -3.08
N ASP A 80 -8.93 21.99 -2.15
CA ASP A 80 -8.02 23.10 -2.38
C ASP A 80 -6.57 22.59 -2.42
N ASP A 81 -5.71 23.29 -3.16
CA ASP A 81 -4.33 22.86 -3.40
C ASP A 81 -3.56 22.63 -2.09
N GLN A 82 -3.75 23.52 -1.12
CA GLN A 82 -3.08 23.47 0.18
C GLN A 82 -3.55 22.27 1.02
N LEU A 83 -4.85 22.01 1.04
CA LEU A 83 -5.42 20.84 1.72
C LEU A 83 -4.94 19.54 1.08
N PHE A 84 -4.92 19.46 -0.25
CA PHE A 84 -4.42 18.27 -0.94
C PHE A 84 -2.96 18.00 -0.62
N GLU A 85 -2.07 18.99 -0.71
CA GLU A 85 -0.65 18.83 -0.33
C GLU A 85 -0.50 18.39 1.14
N THR A 86 -1.33 18.96 2.03
CA THR A 86 -1.35 18.57 3.45
C THR A 86 -1.77 17.12 3.61
N VAL A 87 -2.79 16.67 2.87
CA VAL A 87 -3.28 15.29 2.91
C VAL A 87 -2.23 14.33 2.35
N GLU A 88 -1.61 14.62 1.21
CA GLU A 88 -0.54 13.79 0.64
C GLU A 88 0.62 13.63 1.61
N SER A 89 1.09 14.73 2.22
CA SER A 89 2.16 14.65 3.23
C SER A 89 1.77 13.78 4.43
N ASN A 90 0.51 13.84 4.89
CA ASN A 90 0.05 12.98 5.98
C ASN A 90 -0.09 11.51 5.55
N LEU A 91 -0.40 11.23 4.28
CA LEU A 91 -0.42 9.88 3.71
C LEU A 91 0.98 9.30 3.59
N ASP A 92 1.97 10.08 3.14
CA ASP A 92 3.37 9.67 3.09
C ASP A 92 3.88 9.30 4.48
N GLU A 93 3.62 10.13 5.48
CA GLU A 93 4.03 9.84 6.85
C GLU A 93 3.28 8.64 7.48
N LEU A 94 2.04 8.40 7.06
CA LEU A 94 1.25 7.23 7.47
C LEU A 94 1.85 5.96 6.87
N GLU A 95 2.15 5.97 5.58
CA GLU A 95 2.83 4.90 4.85
C GLU A 95 4.16 4.58 5.52
N GLU A 96 5.04 5.56 5.72
CA GLU A 96 6.32 5.39 6.42
C GLU A 96 6.12 4.78 7.82
N SER A 97 5.09 5.24 8.56
CA SER A 97 4.81 4.71 9.90
C SER A 97 4.35 3.24 9.88
N ILE A 98 3.64 2.83 8.83
CA ILE A 98 3.27 1.44 8.60
C ILE A 98 4.53 0.66 8.19
N GLU A 99 5.27 1.11 7.18
CA GLU A 99 6.50 0.47 6.69
C GLU A 99 7.53 0.21 7.80
N GLU A 100 7.77 1.20 8.67
CA GLU A 100 8.65 1.08 9.83
C GLU A 100 8.03 0.34 11.02
N MET A 101 6.76 -0.07 10.91
CA MET A 101 6.00 -0.76 11.95
C MET A 101 6.02 -0.01 13.27
N ARG A 102 5.80 1.31 13.17
CA ARG A 102 5.67 2.16 14.34
C ARG A 102 4.49 1.68 15.19
N PRO A 103 4.52 1.94 16.51
CA PRO A 103 3.45 1.51 17.41
C PRO A 103 2.07 1.94 16.90
N ALA A 104 1.06 1.07 17.05
CA ALA A 104 -0.30 1.30 16.56
C ALA A 104 -0.88 2.66 16.98
N ALA A 105 -0.53 3.15 18.18
CA ALA A 105 -0.94 4.47 18.67
C ALA A 105 -0.46 5.62 17.77
N LYS A 106 0.75 5.54 17.18
CA LYS A 106 1.26 6.54 16.24
C LYS A 106 0.48 6.51 14.92
N ILE A 107 0.21 5.32 14.40
CA ILE A 107 -0.57 5.12 13.17
C ILE A 107 -2.00 5.68 13.37
N GLN A 108 -2.64 5.34 14.48
CA GLN A 108 -3.97 5.84 14.85
C GLN A 108 -4.01 7.38 14.99
N MET A 109 -2.97 7.99 15.55
CA MET A 109 -2.90 9.44 15.65
C MET A 109 -2.92 10.09 14.26
N LYS A 110 -2.17 9.54 13.29
CA LYS A 110 -2.16 10.03 11.89
C LYS A 110 -3.50 9.81 11.19
N LEU A 111 -4.12 8.64 11.37
CA LEU A 111 -5.45 8.35 10.84
C LEU A 111 -6.50 9.35 11.34
N ARG A 112 -6.42 9.79 12.60
CA ARG A 112 -7.32 10.81 13.18
C ARG A 112 -7.15 12.18 12.52
N THR A 113 -5.90 12.55 12.25
CA THR A 113 -5.60 13.79 11.53
C THR A 113 -6.20 13.74 10.13
N LEU A 114 -5.97 12.65 9.40
CA LEU A 114 -6.55 12.45 8.06
C LEU A 114 -8.08 12.44 8.07
N GLU A 115 -8.71 11.78 9.06
CA GLU A 115 -10.16 11.77 9.23
C GLU A 115 -10.72 13.18 9.42
N THR A 116 -10.02 14.01 10.19
CA THR A 116 -10.42 15.40 10.44
C THR A 116 -10.31 16.25 9.17
N LEU A 117 -9.22 16.09 8.42
CA LEU A 117 -8.97 16.82 7.17
C LEU A 117 -9.96 16.42 6.07
N LEU A 118 -10.26 15.13 5.97
CA LEU A 118 -11.07 14.55 4.90
C LEU A 118 -12.54 14.34 5.30
N ARG A 119 -12.96 14.89 6.45
CA ARG A 119 -14.33 14.77 6.97
C ARG A 119 -15.45 15.08 5.96
N PRO A 120 -15.32 16.06 5.05
CA PRO A 120 -16.36 16.32 4.05
C PRO A 120 -16.54 15.21 3.00
N PHE A 121 -15.61 14.25 2.92
CA PHE A 121 -15.56 13.21 1.90
C PHE A 121 -15.86 11.84 2.51
N ASP A 122 -17.14 11.47 2.58
CA ASP A 122 -17.60 10.22 3.22
C ASP A 122 -16.86 8.96 2.74
N THR A 123 -16.53 8.90 1.45
CA THR A 123 -15.81 7.76 0.86
C THR A 123 -14.38 7.65 1.43
N LEU A 124 -13.69 8.77 1.60
CA LEU A 124 -12.33 8.82 2.16
C LEU A 124 -12.35 8.50 3.66
N VAL A 125 -13.32 9.04 4.39
CA VAL A 125 -13.55 8.71 5.81
C VAL A 125 -13.83 7.21 5.98
N GLY A 126 -14.57 6.60 5.05
CA GLY A 126 -14.81 5.16 5.02
C GLY A 126 -13.52 4.33 4.91
N LEU A 127 -12.58 4.74 4.05
CA LEU A 127 -11.27 4.08 3.92
C LEU A 127 -10.41 4.25 5.17
N ILE A 128 -10.39 5.45 5.75
CA ILE A 128 -9.68 5.73 7.00
C ILE A 128 -10.23 4.89 8.15
N THR A 129 -11.55 4.69 8.21
CA THR A 129 -12.21 3.84 9.20
C THR A 129 -11.78 2.38 9.05
N LYS A 130 -11.70 1.85 7.82
CA LYS A 130 -11.19 0.49 7.57
C LYS A 130 -9.73 0.33 8.02
N LEU A 131 -8.88 1.32 7.73
CA LEU A 131 -7.50 1.36 8.21
C LEU A 131 -7.46 1.32 9.75
N TRP A 132 -8.33 2.09 10.41
CA TRP A 132 -8.44 2.11 11.87
C TRP A 132 -8.75 0.72 12.43
N GLU A 133 -9.77 0.04 11.91
CA GLU A 133 -10.17 -1.29 12.34
C GLU A 133 -9.05 -2.33 12.20
N LEU A 134 -8.29 -2.26 11.10
CA LEU A 134 -7.15 -3.17 10.89
C LEU A 134 -6.01 -2.90 11.85
N THR A 135 -5.70 -1.64 12.16
CA THR A 135 -4.65 -1.32 13.15
C THR A 135 -5.00 -1.82 14.55
N GLN A 136 -6.29 -1.90 14.91
CA GLN A 136 -6.72 -2.47 16.19
C GLN A 136 -6.52 -3.99 16.24
N LYS A 137 -6.83 -4.68 15.13
CA LYS A 137 -6.61 -6.13 15.01
C LYS A 137 -5.13 -6.51 15.06
N SER A 138 -4.22 -5.60 14.67
CA SER A 138 -2.77 -5.82 14.77
C SER A 138 -2.22 -5.84 16.20
N ASN A 139 -3.00 -5.39 17.18
CA ASN A 139 -2.57 -5.22 18.57
C ASN A 139 -3.13 -6.32 19.50
N THR A 140 -3.81 -7.32 18.94
CA THR A 140 -4.45 -8.44 19.65
C THR A 140 -3.79 -9.74 19.25
#